data_AF-A0A7R7IC73-F1
#
_entry.id   AF-A0A7R7IC73-F1
#
_cell.length_a   1.000
_cell.length_b   1.000
_cell.length_c   1.000
_cell.angle_alpha   90.00
_cell.angle_beta   90.00
_cell.angle_gamma   90.00
#
_symmetry.space_group_name_H-M   'P 1'
#
loop_
_entity.id
_entity.type
_entity.pdbx_description
1 polymer ?
#
loop_
_entity_poly.entity_id
_entity_poly.type
_entity_poly.pdbx_seq_one_letter_code
_entity_poly.pdbx_strand_id
1 'polypeptide(L)'
;MMQKKWFKLFIWFISTALFFAAAGIIIATYGPNPSEQQSMSYMSGMMKAMENSLMGLSMTIEGDTELKQILIKASSITSILIVASIIAGFYVRGYRRKKNG
;
A
#
# COMPACT_ATOMS: atom_id res chain seq x y z
N MET A 1 -20.36 8.17 -27.07
CA MET A 1 -19.49 7.10 -26.52
C MET A 1 -19.61 7.10 -25.00
N MET A 2 -20.26 6.06 -24.44
CA MET A 2 -20.59 5.98 -23.02
C MET A 2 -19.34 5.56 -22.22
N GLN A 3 -18.50 6.52 -21.81
CA GLN A 3 -17.38 6.27 -20.91
C GLN A 3 -17.95 5.65 -19.61
N LYS A 4 -17.51 4.43 -19.28
CA LYS A 4 -17.90 3.76 -18.03
C LYS A 4 -17.61 4.69 -16.85
N LYS A 5 -18.53 4.83 -15.89
CA LYS A 5 -18.42 5.77 -14.75
C LYS A 5 -17.08 5.63 -14.00
N TRP A 6 -16.57 4.40 -13.88
CA TRP A 6 -15.26 4.09 -13.32
C TRP A 6 -14.07 4.72 -14.06
N PHE A 7 -14.13 4.77 -15.39
CA PHE A 7 -13.08 5.39 -16.20
C PHE A 7 -13.07 6.91 -16.01
N LYS A 8 -14.24 7.53 -15.86
CA LYS A 8 -14.35 8.97 -15.53
C LYS A 8 -13.76 9.28 -14.15
N LEU A 9 -14.00 8.41 -13.16
CA LEU A 9 -13.43 8.56 -11.82
C LEU A 9 -11.91 8.37 -11.81
N PHE A 10 -11.40 7.42 -12.58
CA PHE A 10 -9.97 7.19 -12.76
C PHE A 10 -9.27 8.39 -13.42
N ILE A 11 -9.84 8.94 -14.49
CA ILE A 11 -9.32 10.15 -15.14
C ILE A 11 -9.33 11.32 -14.17
N TRP A 12 -10.44 11.52 -13.44
CA TRP A 12 -10.55 12.61 -12.47
C TRP A 12 -9.50 12.49 -11.35
N PHE A 13 -9.25 11.28 -10.85
CA PHE A 13 -8.23 11.03 -9.86
C PHE A 13 -6.83 11.37 -10.41
N ILE A 14 -6.48 10.86 -11.60
CA ILE A 14 -5.18 11.11 -12.23
C ILE A 14 -4.98 12.60 -12.53
N SER A 15 -5.98 13.27 -13.10
CA SER A 15 -5.87 14.69 -13.42
C SER A 15 -5.67 15.53 -12.16
N THR A 16 -6.36 15.19 -11.07
CA THR A 16 -6.23 15.90 -9.79
C THR A 16 -4.85 15.64 -9.17
N ALA A 17 -4.39 14.38 -9.16
CA ALA A 17 -3.07 14.03 -8.65
C ALA A 17 -1.94 14.75 -9.43
N LEU A 18 -2.03 14.77 -10.76
CA LEU A 18 -1.06 15.47 -11.61
C LEU A 18 -1.12 16.99 -11.41
N PHE A 19 -2.30 17.56 -11.23
CA PHE A 19 -2.45 18.99 -10.95
C PHE A 19 -1.77 19.37 -9.63
N PHE A 20 -2.01 18.62 -8.56
CA PHE A 20 -1.35 18.86 -7.27
C PHE A 20 0.16 18.63 -7.33
N ALA A 21 0.62 17.61 -8.08
CA ALA A 21 2.05 17.38 -8.29
C ALA A 21 2.71 18.55 -9.03
N ALA A 22 2.11 19.03 -10.12
CA ALA A 22 2.60 20.18 -10.86
C ALA A 22 2.61 21.46 -10.02
N ALA A 23 1.54 21.73 -9.27
CA ALA A 23 1.48 22.85 -8.34
C ALA A 23 2.58 22.75 -7.26
N GLY A 24 2.81 21.56 -6.71
CA GLY A 24 3.89 21.29 -5.76
C GLY A 24 5.27 21.59 -6.35
N ILE A 25 5.53 21.20 -7.60
CA ILE A 25 6.80 21.49 -8.30
C ILE A 25 6.98 23.00 -8.50
N ILE A 26 5.93 23.71 -8.92
CA ILE A 26 5.98 25.16 -9.14
C ILE A 26 6.28 25.87 -7.81
N ILE A 27 5.59 25.51 -6.73
CA ILE A 27 5.82 26.08 -5.40
C ILE A 27 7.23 25.75 -4.90
N ALA A 28 7.73 24.53 -5.11
CA ALA A 28 9.07 24.15 -4.70
C ALA A 28 10.18 24.88 -5.48
N THR A 29 9.93 25.21 -6.74
CA THR A 29 10.94 25.85 -7.62
C THR A 29 10.96 27.37 -7.48
N TYR A 30 9.78 27.99 -7.30
CA TYR A 30 9.62 29.45 -7.27
C TYR A 30 9.29 29.99 -5.87
N GLY A 31 9.07 29.12 -4.89
CA GLY A 31 8.81 29.50 -3.51
C GLY A 31 10.07 30.02 -2.82
N PRO A 32 9.91 30.89 -1.80
CA PRO A 32 11.03 31.28 -0.96
C PRO A 32 11.64 30.05 -0.28
N ASN A 33 12.97 29.99 -0.20
CA ASN A 33 13.65 28.91 0.51
C ASN A 33 13.11 28.84 1.96
N PRO A 34 12.78 27.64 2.45
CA PRO A 34 12.25 27.49 3.80
C PRO A 34 13.30 27.95 4.81
N SER A 35 12.86 28.63 5.87
CA SER A 35 13.74 28.92 6.99
C SER A 35 14.22 27.62 7.65
N GLU A 36 15.31 27.66 8.42
CA GLU A 36 15.79 26.49 9.16
C GLU A 36 14.69 25.86 10.02
N GLN A 37 13.83 26.71 10.61
CA GLN A 37 12.72 26.29 11.45
C GLN A 37 11.62 25.56 10.66
N GLN A 38 11.34 26.03 9.44
CA GLN A 38 10.40 25.35 8.53
C GLN A 38 10.98 24.04 7.99
N SER A 39 12.27 24.03 7.67
CA SER A 39 12.97 22.81 7.21
C SER A 39 12.93 21.71 8.28
N MET A 40 13.21 22.06 9.54
CA MET A 40 13.10 21.13 10.66
C MET A 40 11.66 20.63 10.87
N SER A 41 10.65 21.50 10.71
CA SER A 41 9.25 21.07 10.86
C SER A 41 8.82 20.11 9.75
N TYR A 42 9.23 20.35 8.50
CA TYR A 42 9.01 19.44 7.38
C TYR A 42 9.70 18.10 7.59
N MET A 43 10.97 18.11 8.02
CA MET A 43 11.71 16.89 8.35
C MET A 43 11.03 16.10 9.47
N SER A 44 10.55 16.77 10.53
CA SER A 44 9.81 16.11 11.61
C SER A 44 8.52 15.46 11.13
N GLY A 45 7.81 16.10 10.20
CA GLY A 45 6.59 15.57 9.60
C GLY A 45 6.86 14.35 8.73
N MET A 46 7.92 14.40 7.92
CA MET A 46 8.36 13.24 7.12
C MET A 46 8.80 12.07 8.01
N MET A 47 9.54 12.33 9.09
CA MET A 47 9.93 11.29 10.05
C MET A 47 8.71 10.64 10.73
N LYS A 48 7.72 11.44 11.16
CA LYS A 48 6.47 10.89 11.74
C LYS A 48 5.66 10.08 10.73
N ALA A 49 5.64 10.49 9.46
CA ALA A 49 5.00 9.71 8.40
C ALA A 49 5.76 8.41 8.13
N MET A 50 7.08 8.44 8.19
CA MET A 50 7.94 7.27 8.02
C MET A 50 7.78 6.27 9.17
N GLU A 51 7.65 6.74 10.42
CA GLU A 51 7.36 5.90 11.59
C GLU A 51 6.05 5.10 11.42
N ASN A 52 5.02 5.70 10.84
CA ASN A 52 3.72 5.06 10.59
C ASN A 52 3.65 4.32 9.25
N SER A 53 4.74 4.30 8.47
CA SER A 53 4.79 3.60 7.19
C SER A 53 5.16 2.13 7.37
N LEU A 54 5.00 1.32 6.33
CA LEU A 54 5.49 -0.06 6.30
C LEU A 54 6.99 -0.16 6.63
N MET A 55 7.76 0.88 6.31
CA MET A 55 9.18 0.97 6.63
C MET A 55 9.40 1.17 8.14
N GLY A 56 8.67 2.09 8.77
CA GLY A 56 8.73 2.31 10.23
C GLY A 56 8.26 1.08 11.01
N LEU A 57 7.17 0.45 10.57
CA LEU A 57 6.71 -0.82 11.13
C LEU A 57 7.76 -1.93 10.97
N SER A 58 8.42 -2.02 9.81
CA SER A 58 9.48 -3.01 9.60
C SER A 58 10.70 -2.79 10.50
N MET A 59 11.10 -1.54 10.75
CA MET A 59 12.21 -1.21 11.65
C MET A 59 11.88 -1.56 13.11
N THR A 60 10.65 -1.27 13.56
CA THR A 60 10.19 -1.66 14.91
C THR A 60 10.12 -3.17 15.08
N ILE A 61 9.62 -3.89 14.07
CA ILE A 61 9.53 -5.37 14.07
C ILE A 61 10.93 -6.00 14.00
N GLU A 62 11.90 -5.35 13.37
CA GLU A 62 13.27 -5.84 13.29
C GLU A 62 14.02 -5.72 14.63
N GLY A 63 13.68 -4.71 15.43
CA GLY A 63 14.19 -4.52 16.79
C GLY A 63 13.55 -5.44 17.84
N ASP A 64 12.35 -5.94 17.61
CA ASP A 64 11.61 -6.80 18.56
C ASP A 64 11.62 -8.27 18.12
N THR A 65 12.45 -9.07 18.82
CA THR A 65 12.68 -10.48 18.49
C THR A 65 11.42 -11.34 18.72
N GLU A 66 10.54 -10.98 19.66
CA GLU A 66 9.33 -11.73 19.95
C GLU A 66 8.26 -11.51 18.88
N LEU A 67 8.04 -10.25 18.50
CA LEU A 67 7.12 -9.89 17.41
C LEU A 67 7.53 -10.52 16.08
N LYS A 68 8.82 -10.54 15.77
CA LYS A 68 9.36 -11.19 14.57
C LYS A 68 9.04 -12.68 14.54
N GLN A 69 9.19 -13.39 15.67
CA GLN A 69 8.87 -14.81 15.74
C GLN A 69 7.37 -15.10 15.57
N ILE A 70 6.51 -14.27 16.16
CA ILE A 70 5.05 -14.39 15.99
C ILE A 70 4.67 -14.16 14.52
N LEU A 71 5.24 -13.14 13.88
CA LEU A 71 4.96 -12.81 12.48
C LEU A 71 5.39 -13.93 11.52
N ILE A 72 6.57 -14.52 11.74
CA ILE A 72 7.07 -15.65 10.93
C ILE A 72 6.18 -16.88 11.11
N LYS A 73 5.79 -17.21 12.34
CA LYS A 73 4.87 -18.35 12.60
C LYS A 73 3.51 -18.12 11.95
N ALA A 74 2.94 -16.93 12.09
CA ALA A 74 1.68 -16.56 11.47
C ALA A 74 1.76 -16.66 9.94
N SER A 75 2.79 -16.07 9.33
CA SER A 75 3.03 -16.11 7.88
C SER A 75 3.16 -17.53 7.34
N SER A 76 3.92 -18.39 8.05
CA SER A 76 4.09 -19.80 7.69
C SER A 76 2.74 -20.53 7.66
N ILE A 77 1.92 -20.39 8.70
CA ILE A 77 0.59 -21.03 8.78
C ILE A 77 -0.35 -20.48 7.69
N THR A 78 -0.39 -19.17 7.50
CA THR A 78 -1.27 -18.53 6.51
C THR A 78 -0.91 -18.94 5.08
N SER A 79 0.38 -19.04 4.75
CA SER A 79 0.82 -19.44 3.41
C SER A 79 0.36 -20.86 3.04
N ILE A 80 0.47 -21.81 3.98
CA ILE A 80 0.01 -23.19 3.81
C ILE A 80 -1.51 -23.23 3.64
N LEU A 81 -2.25 -22.46 4.44
CA LEU A 81 -3.70 -22.34 4.34
C LEU A 81 -4.17 -21.79 2.99
N ILE A 82 -3.48 -20.78 2.45
CA ILE A 82 -3.78 -20.23 1.13
C ILE A 82 -3.62 -21.32 0.07
N VAL A 83 -2.50 -22.04 0.05
CA VAL A 83 -2.28 -23.12 -0.93
C VAL A 83 -3.33 -24.22 -0.78
N ALA A 84 -3.64 -24.65 0.44
CA ALA A 84 -4.68 -25.64 0.70
C ALA A 84 -6.06 -25.17 0.21
N SER A 85 -6.41 -23.90 0.44
CA SER A 85 -7.69 -23.32 -0.01
C SER A 85 -7.80 -23.27 -1.53
N ILE A 86 -6.70 -22.98 -2.23
CA ILE A 86 -6.66 -22.95 -3.70
C ILE A 86 -6.88 -24.37 -4.23
N ILE A 87 -6.17 -25.37 -3.68
CA ILE A 87 -6.31 -26.78 -4.08
C ILE A 87 -7.74 -27.27 -3.83
N ALA A 88 -8.29 -26.99 -2.65
CA ALA A 88 -9.67 -27.34 -2.31
C ALA A 88 -10.67 -26.67 -3.27
N GLY A 89 -10.46 -25.39 -3.60
CA GLY A 89 -11.27 -24.65 -4.57
C GLY A 89 -11.25 -25.28 -5.97
N PHE A 90 -10.07 -25.69 -6.45
CA PHE A 90 -9.93 -26.42 -7.71
C PHE A 90 -10.59 -27.80 -7.68
N TYR A 91 -10.44 -28.54 -6.58
CA TYR A 91 -11.05 -29.85 -6.40
C TYR A 91 -12.58 -29.78 -6.42
N VAL A 92 -13.17 -28.85 -5.66
CA VAL A 92 -14.63 -28.63 -5.64
C VAL A 92 -15.14 -28.22 -7.02
N ARG A 93 -14.41 -27.35 -7.73
CA ARG A 93 -14.78 -26.93 -9.09
C ARG A 93 -14.73 -28.08 -10.09
N GLY A 94 -13.73 -28.96 -9.99
CA GLY A 94 -13.59 -30.15 -10.84
C GLY A 94 -14.69 -31.18 -10.57
N TYR A 95 -14.97 -31.49 -9.31
CA TYR A 95 -16.02 -32.44 -8.92
C TYR A 95 -17.41 -31.99 -9.39
N ARG A 96 -17.70 -30.69 -9.26
CA ARG A 96 -19.00 -30.12 -9.66
C ARG A 96 -19.21 -30.14 -11.19
N ARG A 97 -18.15 -30.02 -11.99
CA ARG A 97 -18.22 -30.18 -13.45
C ARG A 97 -18.48 -31.63 -13.88
N LYS A 98 -17.92 -32.62 -13.16
CA LYS A 98 -18.14 -34.05 -13.45
C LYS A 98 -19.55 -34.53 -13.08
N LYS A 99 -20.20 -33.90 -12.09
CA LYS A 99 -21.55 -34.26 -11.64
C LYS A 99 -22.68 -33.63 -12.46
N ASN A 100 -22.42 -32.47 -13.08
CA ASN A 100 -23.42 -31.71 -13.86
C ASN A 100 -23.22 -31.82 -15.38
N GLY A 101 -22.27 -32.65 -15.85
CA GLY A 101 -22.00 -32.91 -17.25
C GLY A 101 -22.35 -34.34 -17.63
#